data_AF-A0A2A4I7D4-F1
#
_entry.id   AF-A0A2A4I7D4-F1
#
_cell.length_a   1.000
_cell.length_b   1.000
_cell.length_c   1.000
_cell.angle_alpha   90.00
_cell.angle_beta   90.00
_cell.angle_gamma   90.00
#
_symmetry.space_group_name_H-M   'P 1'
#
loop_
_entity.id
_entity.type
_entity.pdbx_description
1 polymer ?
#
loop_
_entity_poly.entity_id
_entity_poly.type
_entity_poly.pdbx_seq_one_letter_code
_entity_poly.pdbx_strand_id
1 'polypeptide(L)'
;MTTFHRIWFGDKPIPPAYEDYWRAWQRQYPGHDFVTWRDEDIDRLPRMRDRIRQLRVPSMRADLGSFEILHAHGGVYLDCDVMPWHRFRPEEMARELTVCNESDSTDYCSLGFVASPPGHPVFDEMIEYLRDADIDEGNPHIATGPWLFGRFLAGHECRRLPSSAFYPYAAVEPLSVVRRRDLSGTLGIHVWGGSWLPGSAKQDKVMQMIARGDVAEPALLLRGFEGDADHADWARDVGLMIEAVRDIREKTLQIVPLLGYDFSVTPKDAPVFELAKVAHWLFGRAPDTRLWQVGTARERPDPLRAALVNDDPPALLMDGDAARIAALAADHAANTNARVVALAPAEGGLSWDELWVAEGDAAPDVLVLHDGAGSAAVIADVLDRGHRPAVIHFDMVGMAPADLRMLLGRLGDDYATLEYGAHMAAYRFDLIMDYAGALYVENGIATVFSEGVKTLNGVEA
;
A
#
# COMPACT_ATOMS: atom_id res chain seq x y z
N MET A 1 -11.56 17.53 -12.12
CA MET A 1 -10.74 16.61 -12.92
C MET A 1 -9.31 17.12 -12.89
N THR A 2 -8.40 16.26 -12.45
CA THR A 2 -6.96 16.54 -12.30
C THR A 2 -6.21 15.42 -13.01
N THR A 3 -5.09 15.74 -13.67
CA THR A 3 -4.25 14.74 -14.34
C THR A 3 -3.17 14.23 -13.40
N PHE A 4 -3.00 12.91 -13.38
CA PHE A 4 -1.88 12.23 -12.74
C PHE A 4 -0.80 11.92 -13.79
N HIS A 5 0.44 12.18 -13.44
CA HIS A 5 1.60 12.04 -14.32
C HIS A 5 2.62 11.09 -13.68
N ARG A 6 3.18 10.19 -14.50
CA ARG A 6 4.42 9.47 -14.21
C ARG A 6 5.33 9.49 -15.43
N ILE A 7 6.63 9.33 -15.23
CA ILE A 7 7.62 9.30 -16.30
C ILE A 7 8.34 7.95 -16.31
N TRP A 8 8.52 7.37 -17.50
CA TRP A 8 9.38 6.22 -17.69
C TRP A 8 10.14 6.32 -19.01
N PHE A 9 11.26 7.04 -18.96
CA PHE A 9 12.19 7.17 -20.07
C PHE A 9 13.24 6.05 -20.07
N GLY A 10 13.61 5.61 -21.26
CA GLY A 10 14.50 4.49 -21.51
C GLY A 10 13.81 3.34 -22.22
N ASP A 11 14.62 2.36 -22.62
CA ASP A 11 14.21 1.17 -23.35
C ASP A 11 13.73 0.02 -22.45
N LYS A 12 14.02 0.10 -21.14
CA LYS A 12 13.61 -0.92 -20.18
C LYS A 12 12.09 -0.94 -20.00
N PRO A 13 11.46 -2.13 -19.92
CA PRO A 13 10.05 -2.23 -19.58
C PRO A 13 9.78 -1.68 -18.17
N ILE A 14 8.58 -1.14 -17.96
CA ILE A 14 8.13 -0.79 -16.60
C ILE A 14 7.97 -2.10 -15.82
N PRO A 15 8.55 -2.23 -14.61
CA PRO A 15 8.34 -3.38 -13.76
C PRO A 15 6.85 -3.66 -13.51
N PRO A 16 6.40 -4.93 -13.54
CA PRO A 16 4.98 -5.26 -13.36
C PRO A 16 4.36 -4.63 -12.10
N ALA A 17 5.07 -4.65 -10.97
CA ALA A 17 4.60 -4.03 -9.73
C ALA A 17 4.29 -2.52 -9.87
N TYR A 18 5.05 -1.79 -10.68
CA TYR A 18 4.82 -0.35 -10.88
C TYR A 18 3.64 -0.09 -11.83
N GLU A 19 3.39 -1.02 -12.77
CA GLU A 19 2.14 -0.99 -13.55
C GLU A 19 0.93 -1.31 -12.67
N ASP A 20 1.06 -2.24 -11.73
CA ASP A 20 0.00 -2.58 -10.78
C ASP A 20 -0.33 -1.38 -9.87
N TYR A 21 0.68 -0.66 -9.36
CA TYR A 21 0.46 0.58 -8.60
C TYR A 21 -0.22 1.66 -9.44
N TRP A 22 0.15 1.80 -10.71
CA TRP A 22 -0.48 2.79 -11.59
C TRP A 22 -1.95 2.45 -11.87
N ARG A 23 -2.26 1.17 -12.12
CA ARG A 23 -3.65 0.68 -12.20
C ARG A 23 -4.40 0.88 -10.89
N ALA A 24 -3.72 0.71 -9.76
CA ALA A 24 -4.31 0.96 -8.45
C ALA A 24 -4.65 2.45 -8.25
N TRP A 25 -3.80 3.37 -8.68
CA TRP A 25 -4.13 4.80 -8.68
C TRP A 25 -5.31 5.13 -9.62
N GLN A 26 -5.38 4.51 -10.80
CA GLN A 26 -6.53 4.63 -11.71
C GLN A 26 -7.82 4.12 -11.08
N ARG A 27 -7.76 2.98 -10.39
CA ARG A 27 -8.87 2.46 -9.57
C ARG A 27 -9.24 3.39 -8.44
N GLN A 28 -8.25 4.03 -7.80
CA GLN A 28 -8.48 4.99 -6.72
C GLN A 28 -9.25 6.23 -7.19
N TYR A 29 -8.98 6.70 -8.42
CA TYR A 29 -9.49 7.94 -8.99
C TYR A 29 -10.04 7.76 -10.43
N PRO A 30 -11.15 7.02 -10.63
CA PRO A 30 -11.66 6.68 -11.96
C PRO A 30 -12.14 7.89 -12.78
N GLY A 31 -12.42 9.03 -12.14
CA GLY A 31 -12.83 10.28 -12.80
C GLY A 31 -11.67 11.22 -13.17
N HIS A 32 -10.43 10.75 -13.13
CA HIS A 32 -9.22 11.53 -13.38
C HIS A 32 -8.42 10.99 -14.57
N ASP A 33 -7.59 11.85 -15.16
CA ASP A 33 -6.72 11.48 -16.27
C ASP A 33 -5.39 10.92 -15.76
N PHE A 34 -4.81 9.97 -16.49
CA PHE A 34 -3.55 9.34 -16.16
C PHE A 34 -2.63 9.31 -17.39
N VAL A 35 -1.46 9.94 -17.29
CA VAL A 35 -0.48 10.02 -18.39
C VAL A 35 0.84 9.39 -17.96
N THR A 36 1.30 8.42 -18.76
CA THR A 36 2.66 7.88 -18.68
C THR A 36 3.48 8.53 -19.78
N TRP A 37 4.47 9.32 -19.41
CA TRP A 37 5.36 9.98 -20.36
C TRP A 37 6.52 9.06 -20.74
N ARG A 38 6.67 8.82 -22.05
CA ARG A 38 7.70 7.96 -22.66
C ARG A 38 8.65 8.77 -23.54
N ASP A 39 9.72 8.15 -24.04
CA ASP A 39 10.68 8.83 -24.93
C ASP A 39 10.02 9.43 -26.19
N GLU A 40 8.96 8.79 -26.68
CA GLU A 40 8.16 9.29 -27.82
C GLU A 40 7.40 10.59 -27.51
N ASP A 41 7.15 10.88 -26.23
CA ASP A 41 6.48 12.11 -25.79
C ASP A 41 7.44 13.27 -25.57
N ILE A 42 8.77 13.07 -25.64
CA ILE A 42 9.76 14.10 -25.33
C ILE A 42 9.61 15.34 -26.24
N ASP A 43 9.15 15.16 -27.48
CA ASP A 43 8.88 16.30 -28.38
C ASP A 43 7.71 17.19 -27.92
N ARG A 44 6.87 16.70 -27.00
CA ARG A 44 5.78 17.46 -26.35
C ARG A 44 6.26 18.29 -25.15
N LEU A 45 7.55 18.20 -24.80
CA LEU A 45 8.22 18.95 -23.72
C LEU A 45 9.28 19.89 -24.32
N PRO A 46 8.89 20.88 -25.16
CA PRO A 46 9.83 21.63 -25.99
C PRO A 46 10.87 22.45 -25.22
N ARG A 47 10.63 22.85 -23.96
CA ARG A 47 11.55 23.70 -23.20
C ARG A 47 12.77 22.92 -22.71
N MET A 48 12.59 21.65 -22.35
CA MET A 48 13.61 20.74 -21.83
C MET A 48 13.96 19.59 -22.78
N ARG A 49 13.24 19.43 -23.90
CA ARG A 49 13.43 18.38 -24.91
C ARG A 49 14.89 18.07 -25.21
N ASP A 50 15.65 19.10 -25.58
CA ASP A 50 17.02 18.92 -26.05
C ASP A 50 17.94 18.54 -24.88
N ARG A 51 17.69 19.07 -23.68
CA ARG A 51 18.42 18.70 -22.46
C ARG A 51 18.11 17.27 -22.01
N ILE A 52 16.83 16.87 -22.02
CA ILE A 52 16.39 15.51 -21.71
C ILE A 52 17.03 14.48 -22.66
N ARG A 53 17.21 14.82 -23.94
CA ARG A 53 17.87 13.96 -24.93
C ARG A 53 19.40 13.88 -24.77
N GLN A 54 20.02 14.89 -24.16
CA GLN A 54 21.47 14.94 -23.95
C GLN A 54 21.93 14.14 -22.72
N LEU A 55 21.07 14.01 -21.71
CA LEU A 55 21.39 13.28 -20.48
C LEU A 55 21.32 11.77 -20.69
N ARG A 56 22.26 11.05 -20.07
CA ARG A 56 22.33 9.58 -20.08
C ARG A 56 21.68 8.97 -18.84
N VAL A 57 21.66 9.69 -17.73
CA VAL A 57 21.09 9.20 -16.46
C VAL A 57 19.56 9.31 -16.47
N PRO A 58 18.80 8.19 -16.43
CA PRO A 58 17.34 8.21 -16.58
C PRO A 58 16.61 9.02 -15.50
N SER A 59 17.08 9.00 -14.24
CA SER A 59 16.46 9.78 -13.17
C SER A 59 16.54 11.28 -13.43
N MET A 60 17.68 11.78 -13.94
CA MET A 60 17.82 13.20 -14.29
C MET A 60 16.92 13.60 -15.47
N ARG A 61 16.74 12.70 -16.44
CA ARG A 61 15.80 12.89 -17.55
C ARG A 61 14.37 13.02 -17.02
N ALA A 62 14.00 12.19 -16.04
CA ALA A 62 12.70 12.25 -15.37
C ALA A 62 12.54 13.53 -14.53
N ASP A 63 13.57 13.97 -13.79
CA ASP A 63 13.56 15.23 -13.06
C ASP A 63 13.24 16.41 -14.00
N LEU A 64 14.00 16.56 -15.09
CA LEU A 64 13.78 17.63 -16.07
C LEU A 64 12.39 17.56 -16.72
N GLY A 65 11.95 16.34 -17.06
CA GLY A 65 10.63 16.11 -17.62
C GLY A 65 9.52 16.52 -16.65
N SER A 66 9.63 16.17 -15.37
CA SER A 66 8.59 16.45 -14.37
C SER A 66 8.41 17.94 -14.14
N PHE A 67 9.49 18.73 -14.14
CA PHE A 67 9.42 20.19 -14.05
C PHE A 67 8.62 20.80 -15.21
N GLU A 68 8.92 20.40 -16.45
CA GLU A 68 8.18 20.92 -17.60
C GLU A 68 6.73 20.42 -17.65
N ILE A 69 6.49 19.16 -17.30
CA ILE A 69 5.14 18.59 -17.23
C ILE A 69 4.30 19.36 -16.22
N LEU A 70 4.78 19.54 -14.99
CA LEU A 70 4.07 20.25 -13.93
C LEU A 70 3.90 21.74 -14.29
N HIS A 71 4.89 22.37 -14.91
CA HIS A 71 4.75 23.73 -15.42
C HIS A 71 3.64 23.83 -16.49
N ALA A 72 3.63 22.95 -17.49
CA ALA A 72 2.73 23.04 -18.63
C ALA A 72 1.30 22.58 -18.29
N HIS A 73 1.16 21.56 -17.46
CA HIS A 73 -0.10 20.86 -17.22
C HIS A 73 -0.62 20.98 -15.78
N GLY A 74 0.23 21.29 -14.81
CA GLY A 74 -0.10 21.16 -13.40
C GLY A 74 -0.39 19.70 -13.03
N GLY A 75 -1.33 19.50 -12.13
CA GLY A 75 -1.81 18.16 -11.76
C GLY A 75 -1.01 17.53 -10.62
N VAL A 76 -0.91 16.20 -10.63
CA VAL A 76 -0.19 15.41 -9.62
C VAL A 76 0.88 14.57 -10.32
N TYR A 77 2.14 14.79 -9.99
CA TYR A 77 3.25 13.92 -10.37
C TYR A 77 3.50 12.89 -9.26
N LEU A 78 3.71 11.63 -9.68
CA LEU A 78 4.07 10.50 -8.82
C LEU A 78 5.25 9.74 -9.44
N ASP A 79 6.19 9.33 -8.61
CA ASP A 79 7.15 8.31 -9.02
C ASP A 79 6.45 6.97 -9.28
N CYS A 80 7.04 6.16 -10.17
CA CYS A 80 6.43 4.91 -10.62
C CYS A 80 6.29 3.85 -9.52
N ASP A 81 7.07 3.96 -8.44
CA ASP A 81 7.11 3.03 -7.31
C ASP A 81 6.34 3.56 -6.08
N VAL A 82 5.31 4.39 -6.30
CA VAL A 82 4.38 4.82 -5.24
C VAL A 82 3.10 3.99 -5.29
N MET A 83 2.90 3.14 -4.28
CA MET A 83 1.68 2.35 -4.08
C MET A 83 0.58 3.21 -3.41
N PRO A 84 -0.66 3.28 -3.92
CA PRO A 84 -1.73 4.04 -3.27
C PRO A 84 -2.16 3.41 -1.93
N TRP A 85 -2.53 4.26 -0.96
CA TRP A 85 -3.08 3.82 0.32
C TRP A 85 -4.42 4.52 0.65
N HIS A 86 -4.39 5.71 1.26
CA HIS A 86 -5.61 6.50 1.50
C HIS A 86 -5.89 7.53 0.41
N ARG A 87 -7.18 7.83 0.22
CA ARG A 87 -7.64 8.86 -0.73
C ARG A 87 -7.32 10.27 -0.22
N PHE A 88 -7.10 11.16 -1.16
CA PHE A 88 -7.11 12.60 -1.00
C PHE A 88 -7.92 13.25 -2.12
N ARG A 89 -8.12 14.57 -2.07
CA ARG A 89 -8.80 15.32 -3.13
C ARG A 89 -7.77 15.91 -4.09
N PRO A 90 -7.58 15.37 -5.31
CA PRO A 90 -6.49 15.79 -6.19
C PRO A 90 -6.61 17.26 -6.63
N GLU A 91 -7.84 17.78 -6.81
CA GLU A 91 -8.10 19.18 -7.13
C GLU A 91 -7.65 20.12 -6.01
N GLU A 92 -7.91 19.76 -4.75
CA GLU A 92 -7.47 20.56 -3.60
C GLU A 92 -5.95 20.49 -3.44
N MET A 93 -5.37 19.32 -3.72
CA MET A 93 -3.93 19.08 -3.63
C MET A 93 -3.14 19.87 -4.69
N ALA A 94 -3.70 19.99 -5.91
CA ALA A 94 -3.09 20.68 -7.03
C ALA A 94 -3.55 22.15 -7.17
N ARG A 95 -4.33 22.68 -6.20
CA ARG A 95 -4.77 24.09 -6.21
C ARG A 95 -3.60 25.06 -5.99
N GLU A 96 -2.63 24.63 -5.21
CA GLU A 96 -1.38 25.31 -4.91
C GLU A 96 -0.22 24.31 -5.04
N LEU A 97 1.02 24.76 -4.95
CA LEU A 97 2.15 23.84 -4.93
C LEU A 97 2.15 23.05 -3.61
N THR A 98 1.88 21.75 -3.71
CA THR A 98 1.92 20.82 -2.58
C THR A 98 3.03 19.79 -2.81
N VAL A 99 3.88 19.61 -1.79
CA VAL A 99 4.99 18.66 -1.82
C VAL A 99 4.96 17.76 -0.60
N CYS A 100 5.56 16.57 -0.73
CA CYS A 100 5.85 15.70 0.41
C CYS A 100 7.34 15.38 0.38
N ASN A 101 8.00 15.49 1.53
CA ASN A 101 9.42 15.22 1.64
C ASN A 101 9.66 14.01 2.54
N GLU A 102 10.78 13.32 2.33
CA GLU A 102 11.17 12.16 3.14
C GLU A 102 11.68 12.53 4.54
N SER A 103 11.93 13.82 4.79
CA SER A 103 12.40 14.36 6.07
C SER A 103 11.85 15.76 6.33
N ASP A 104 12.05 16.28 7.54
CA ASP A 104 11.68 17.65 7.90
C ASP A 104 12.61 18.73 7.30
N SER A 105 13.61 18.33 6.52
CA SER A 105 14.52 19.27 5.84
C SER A 105 13.76 20.13 4.82
N THR A 106 14.13 21.41 4.74
CA THR A 106 13.65 22.33 3.70
C THR A 106 14.64 22.54 2.57
N ASP A 107 15.94 22.24 2.79
CA ASP A 107 17.02 22.39 1.80
C ASP A 107 17.00 21.27 0.75
N TYR A 108 16.26 20.21 1.04
CA TYR A 108 16.08 19.02 0.22
C TYR A 108 14.58 18.78 0.09
N CYS A 109 14.08 18.43 -1.09
CA CYS A 109 12.71 17.97 -1.25
C CYS A 109 12.64 16.85 -2.28
N SER A 110 12.15 15.67 -1.87
CA SER A 110 11.89 14.59 -2.82
C SER A 110 10.89 15.02 -3.90
N LEU A 111 11.05 14.44 -5.09
CA LEU A 111 10.16 14.61 -6.25
C LEU A 111 9.11 13.51 -6.36
N GLY A 112 9.18 12.47 -5.52
CA GLY A 112 8.30 11.29 -5.65
C GLY A 112 6.81 11.57 -5.49
N PHE A 113 6.44 12.72 -4.91
CA PHE A 113 5.11 13.28 -4.96
C PHE A 113 5.17 14.81 -5.06
N VAL A 114 4.56 15.37 -6.11
CA VAL A 114 4.37 16.82 -6.26
C VAL A 114 3.00 17.07 -6.87
N ALA A 115 2.21 17.96 -6.28
CA ALA A 115 0.98 18.45 -6.88
C ALA A 115 1.09 19.97 -7.10
N SER A 116 0.60 20.49 -8.22
CA SER A 116 0.77 21.90 -8.53
C SER A 116 -0.26 22.43 -9.52
N PRO A 117 -0.63 23.72 -9.46
CA PRO A 117 -1.32 24.37 -10.57
C PRO A 117 -0.37 24.51 -11.78
N PRO A 118 -0.90 24.53 -13.02
CA PRO A 118 -0.09 24.85 -14.18
C PRO A 118 0.50 26.27 -14.07
N GLY A 119 1.71 26.45 -14.57
CA GLY A 119 2.42 27.73 -14.60
C GLY A 119 3.00 28.18 -13.27
N HIS A 120 3.19 27.28 -12.29
CA HIS A 120 3.80 27.66 -11.03
C HIS A 120 5.24 28.18 -11.23
N PRO A 121 5.60 29.38 -10.73
CA PRO A 121 6.87 30.05 -11.05
C PRO A 121 8.14 29.23 -10.73
N VAL A 122 8.11 28.42 -9.66
CA VAL A 122 9.26 27.56 -9.29
C VAL A 122 9.75 26.70 -10.46
N PHE A 123 8.84 26.13 -11.25
CA PHE A 123 9.23 25.26 -12.36
C PHE A 123 9.77 26.06 -13.54
N ASP A 124 9.22 27.27 -13.78
CA ASP A 124 9.74 28.18 -14.79
C ASP A 124 11.19 28.56 -14.50
N GLU A 125 11.49 28.95 -13.26
CA GLU A 125 12.83 29.27 -12.78
C GLU A 125 13.80 28.09 -12.89
N MET A 126 13.35 26.89 -12.51
CA MET A 126 14.15 25.66 -12.64
C MET A 126 14.45 25.31 -14.10
N ILE A 127 13.45 25.42 -14.99
CA ILE A 127 13.60 25.16 -16.42
C ILE A 127 14.58 26.16 -17.04
N GLU A 128 14.49 27.45 -16.72
CA GLU A 128 15.42 28.46 -17.23
C GLU A 128 16.83 28.24 -16.69
N TYR A 129 16.98 27.86 -15.42
CA TYR A 129 18.28 27.52 -14.84
C TYR A 129 18.92 26.30 -15.53
N LEU A 130 18.16 25.21 -15.71
CA LEU A 130 18.65 23.94 -16.26
C LEU A 130 18.93 23.98 -17.77
N ARG A 131 18.41 24.98 -18.48
CA ARG A 131 18.68 25.17 -19.92
C ARG A 131 20.17 25.36 -20.19
N ASP A 132 20.83 26.18 -19.37
CA ASP A 132 22.23 26.56 -19.58
C ASP A 132 23.18 25.99 -18.51
N ALA A 133 22.65 25.32 -17.48
CA ALA A 133 23.46 24.72 -16.42
C ALA A 133 24.37 23.60 -16.96
N ASP A 134 25.61 23.58 -16.49
CA ASP A 134 26.48 22.41 -16.62
C ASP A 134 26.01 21.35 -15.61
N ILE A 135 25.48 20.22 -16.10
CA ILE A 135 24.84 19.19 -15.29
C ILE A 135 25.87 18.08 -15.01
N ASP A 136 26.25 17.94 -13.74
CA ASP A 136 27.08 16.84 -13.28
C ASP A 136 26.25 15.55 -13.16
N GLU A 137 26.30 14.73 -14.21
CA GLU A 137 25.66 13.41 -14.26
C GLU A 137 26.11 12.43 -13.16
N GLY A 138 27.25 12.70 -12.49
CA GLY A 138 27.73 11.91 -11.35
C GLY A 138 26.96 12.16 -10.05
N ASN A 139 26.24 13.28 -9.93
CA ASN A 139 25.55 13.70 -8.72
C ASN A 139 24.06 14.04 -8.96
N PRO A 140 23.22 13.07 -9.39
CA PRO A 140 21.83 13.32 -9.79
C PRO A 140 20.97 13.95 -8.71
N HIS A 141 21.12 13.52 -7.46
CA HIS A 141 20.42 14.08 -6.31
C HIS A 141 20.72 15.57 -6.06
N ILE A 142 21.83 16.09 -6.57
CA ILE A 142 22.24 17.51 -6.46
C ILE A 142 21.93 18.29 -7.74
N ALA A 143 22.31 17.75 -8.90
CA ALA A 143 22.33 18.50 -10.14
C ALA A 143 20.94 18.73 -10.74
N THR A 144 20.01 17.78 -10.57
CA THR A 144 18.62 17.86 -11.10
C THR A 144 17.57 17.46 -10.08
N GLY A 145 17.94 16.67 -9.08
CA GLY A 145 17.03 16.03 -8.14
C GLY A 145 16.74 16.84 -6.87
N PRO A 146 16.51 16.16 -5.74
CA PRO A 146 15.90 16.74 -4.55
C PRO A 146 16.60 17.96 -3.91
N TRP A 147 17.93 18.06 -3.95
CA TRP A 147 18.62 19.24 -3.42
C TRP A 147 18.41 20.47 -4.30
N LEU A 148 18.37 20.28 -5.63
CA LEU A 148 18.04 21.36 -6.55
C LEU A 148 16.60 21.82 -6.29
N PHE A 149 15.67 20.88 -6.21
CA PHE A 149 14.26 21.20 -6.00
C PHE A 149 14.05 21.90 -4.66
N GLY A 150 14.63 21.39 -3.57
CA GLY A 150 14.61 22.03 -2.25
C GLY A 150 15.14 23.47 -2.27
N ARG A 151 16.27 23.70 -2.95
CA ARG A 151 16.85 25.04 -3.12
C ARG A 151 15.89 26.03 -3.78
N PHE A 152 15.21 25.64 -4.86
CA PHE A 152 14.25 26.51 -5.53
C PHE A 152 12.98 26.68 -4.70
N LEU A 153 12.48 25.61 -4.08
CA LEU A 153 11.31 25.68 -3.18
C LEU A 153 11.48 26.66 -2.02
N ALA A 154 12.71 26.88 -1.53
CA ALA A 154 12.98 27.84 -0.46
C ALA A 154 12.55 29.28 -0.79
N GLY A 155 12.44 29.62 -2.08
CA GLY A 155 11.97 30.93 -2.56
C GLY A 155 10.46 31.05 -2.78
N HIS A 156 9.69 29.98 -2.59
CA HIS A 156 8.27 29.92 -2.96
C HIS A 156 7.39 29.40 -1.83
N GLU A 157 6.16 29.92 -1.74
CA GLU A 157 5.16 29.34 -0.84
C GLU A 157 4.74 27.96 -1.36
N CYS A 158 4.73 26.97 -0.48
CA CYS A 158 4.25 25.63 -0.78
C CYS A 158 3.61 24.99 0.45
N ARG A 159 2.58 24.19 0.21
CA ARG A 159 2.02 23.31 1.22
C ARG A 159 2.91 22.08 1.36
N ARG A 160 3.44 21.84 2.57
CA ARG A 160 4.24 20.66 2.87
C ARG A 160 3.39 19.64 3.62
N LEU A 161 3.22 18.46 3.05
CA LEU A 161 2.59 17.33 3.73
C LEU A 161 3.56 16.71 4.75
N PRO A 162 3.06 16.11 5.84
CA PRO A 162 3.89 15.28 6.71
C PRO A 162 4.60 14.19 5.92
N SER A 163 5.84 13.83 6.29
CA SER A 163 6.61 12.82 5.57
C SER A 163 5.87 11.49 5.46
N SER A 164 5.13 11.10 6.50
CA SER A 164 4.34 9.86 6.53
C SER A 164 3.21 9.79 5.49
N ALA A 165 2.88 10.90 4.82
CA ALA A 165 1.87 10.91 3.75
C ALA A 165 2.30 10.10 2.53
N PHE A 166 3.59 10.12 2.16
CA PHE A 166 4.14 9.35 1.03
C PHE A 166 5.41 8.54 1.37
N TYR A 167 6.08 8.88 2.47
CA TYR A 167 7.29 8.24 2.97
C TYR A 167 7.07 7.72 4.40
N PRO A 168 6.17 6.73 4.60
CA PRO A 168 5.90 6.19 5.92
C PRO A 168 7.06 5.37 6.48
N TYR A 169 8.16 5.20 5.76
CA TYR A 169 9.42 4.56 6.17
C TYR A 169 10.60 5.08 5.32
N ALA A 170 11.82 4.93 5.81
CA ALA A 170 13.02 5.44 5.14
C ALA A 170 13.54 4.46 4.06
N ALA A 171 14.26 4.99 3.06
CA ALA A 171 14.82 4.20 1.94
C ALA A 171 15.77 3.06 2.34
N VAL A 172 16.36 3.16 3.54
CA VAL A 172 17.28 2.18 4.13
C VAL A 172 16.57 1.13 4.99
N GLU A 173 15.27 1.29 5.24
CA GLU A 173 14.43 0.34 5.96
C GLU A 173 13.72 -0.59 4.95
N PRO A 174 13.45 -1.86 5.29
CA PRO A 174 12.62 -2.70 4.45
C PRO A 174 11.16 -2.26 4.49
N LEU A 175 10.42 -2.52 3.40
CA LEU A 175 8.98 -2.22 3.31
C LEU A 175 8.19 -2.84 4.47
N SER A 176 8.60 -4.01 4.98
CA SER A 176 7.93 -4.68 6.09
C SER A 176 7.85 -3.86 7.38
N VAL A 177 8.64 -2.79 7.54
CA VAL A 177 8.50 -1.84 8.63
C VAL A 177 7.10 -1.21 8.66
N VAL A 178 6.47 -0.95 7.50
CA VAL A 178 5.12 -0.38 7.44
C VAL A 178 4.08 -1.28 8.09
N ARG A 179 4.33 -2.60 8.19
CA ARG A 179 3.45 -3.54 8.89
C ARG A 179 3.25 -3.16 10.35
N ARG A 180 4.25 -2.55 11.00
CA ARG A 180 4.21 -2.14 12.41
C ARG A 180 3.85 -0.67 12.62
N ARG A 181 3.70 0.11 11.55
CA ARG A 181 3.42 1.55 11.63
C ARG A 181 1.92 1.83 11.54
N ASP A 182 1.52 2.92 12.16
CA ASP A 182 0.22 3.55 11.90
C ASP A 182 0.28 4.25 10.55
N LEU A 183 -0.63 3.88 9.64
CA LEU A 183 -0.72 4.39 8.28
C LEU A 183 -1.94 5.29 8.08
N SER A 184 -2.64 5.69 9.14
CA SER A 184 -3.85 6.51 9.08
C SER A 184 -3.66 7.84 8.33
N GLY A 185 -2.45 8.41 8.36
CA GLY A 185 -2.08 9.63 7.62
C GLY A 185 -1.44 9.37 6.25
N THR A 186 -1.29 8.11 5.83
CA THR A 186 -0.55 7.73 4.62
C THR A 186 -1.46 7.71 3.39
N LEU A 187 -1.13 8.55 2.42
CA LEU A 187 -1.86 8.67 1.15
C LEU A 187 -1.30 7.71 0.09
N GLY A 188 0.02 7.52 0.08
CA GLY A 188 0.72 6.54 -0.73
C GLY A 188 1.97 6.03 -0.01
N ILE A 189 2.53 4.93 -0.50
CA ILE A 189 3.74 4.31 0.04
C ILE A 189 4.77 4.28 -1.09
N HIS A 190 5.78 5.14 -1.00
CA HIS A 190 6.94 5.06 -1.87
C HIS A 190 7.77 3.82 -1.50
N VAL A 191 7.81 2.81 -2.37
CA VAL A 191 8.39 1.49 -2.02
C VAL A 191 9.91 1.41 -2.19
N TRP A 192 10.55 2.50 -2.66
CA TRP A 192 12.00 2.62 -2.82
C TRP A 192 12.61 1.53 -3.69
N GLY A 193 12.02 1.26 -4.86
CA GLY A 193 12.38 0.10 -5.66
C GLY A 193 13.83 0.08 -6.16
N GLY A 194 14.56 1.20 -6.08
CA GLY A 194 16.03 1.23 -6.09
C GLY A 194 16.69 0.73 -7.37
N SER A 195 15.91 0.62 -8.45
CA SER A 195 16.37 0.08 -9.75
C SER A 195 17.50 0.89 -10.39
N TRP A 196 17.69 2.14 -9.94
CA TRP A 196 18.74 3.06 -10.38
C TRP A 196 20.04 2.98 -9.55
N LEU A 197 20.06 2.22 -8.46
CA LEU A 197 21.23 2.16 -7.58
C LEU A 197 22.39 1.36 -8.23
N PRO A 198 23.65 1.84 -8.09
CA PRO A 198 24.83 1.05 -8.42
C PRO A 198 24.92 -0.27 -7.62
N GLY A 199 25.67 -1.25 -8.14
CA GLY A 199 25.82 -2.57 -7.52
C GLY A 199 26.22 -2.53 -6.04
N SER A 200 27.27 -1.79 -5.69
CA SER A 200 27.73 -1.65 -4.30
C SER A 200 26.67 -1.03 -3.36
N ALA A 201 26.00 0.04 -3.79
CA ALA A 201 24.92 0.65 -3.02
C ALA A 201 23.73 -0.31 -2.83
N LYS A 202 23.46 -1.16 -3.84
CA LYS A 202 22.44 -2.22 -3.74
C LYS A 202 22.87 -3.32 -2.76
N GLN A 203 24.15 -3.68 -2.70
CA GLN A 203 24.67 -4.62 -1.69
C GLN A 203 24.49 -4.08 -0.27
N ASP A 204 24.86 -2.82 -0.04
CA ASP A 204 24.67 -2.17 1.26
C ASP A 204 23.20 -2.15 1.68
N LYS A 205 22.30 -1.82 0.74
CA LYS A 205 20.85 -1.85 0.96
C LYS A 205 20.36 -3.26 1.34
N VAL A 206 20.79 -4.29 0.63
CA VAL A 206 20.47 -5.69 0.93
C VAL A 206 20.92 -6.07 2.34
N MET A 207 22.16 -5.77 2.70
CA MET A 207 22.70 -6.11 4.03
C MET A 207 22.00 -5.35 5.15
N GLN A 208 21.63 -4.09 4.93
CA GLN A 208 20.86 -3.28 5.89
C GLN A 208 19.45 -3.84 6.14
N MET A 209 18.80 -4.41 5.13
CA MET A 209 17.49 -5.06 5.29
C MET A 209 17.61 -6.38 6.05
N ILE A 210 18.59 -7.21 5.69
CA ILE A 210 18.91 -8.47 6.40
C ILE A 210 19.20 -8.20 7.88
N ALA A 211 19.99 -7.16 8.17
CA ALA A 211 20.31 -6.78 9.55
C ALA A 211 19.07 -6.38 10.38
N ARG A 212 17.96 -6.01 9.73
CA ARG A 212 16.67 -5.71 10.37
C ARG A 212 15.73 -6.92 10.42
N GLY A 213 16.17 -8.08 9.95
CA GLY A 213 15.44 -9.34 9.97
C GLY A 213 14.64 -9.63 8.70
N ASP A 214 14.62 -8.71 7.72
CA ASP A 214 13.90 -8.92 6.46
C ASP A 214 14.75 -9.74 5.48
N VAL A 215 14.16 -10.79 4.92
CA VAL A 215 14.78 -11.62 3.89
C VAL A 215 13.96 -11.69 2.59
N ALA A 216 12.75 -11.13 2.61
CA ALA A 216 11.84 -11.12 1.47
C ALA A 216 12.27 -10.10 0.41
N GLU A 217 12.46 -8.85 0.84
CA GLU A 217 12.87 -7.76 -0.05
C GLU A 217 14.32 -7.97 -0.56
N PRO A 218 15.29 -8.37 0.29
CA PRO A 218 16.61 -8.82 -0.18
C PRO A 218 16.54 -9.87 -1.29
N ALA A 219 15.72 -10.91 -1.15
CA ALA A 219 15.59 -11.96 -2.17
C ALA A 219 15.13 -11.40 -3.53
N LEU A 220 14.28 -10.37 -3.54
CA LEU A 220 13.87 -9.69 -4.77
C LEU A 220 15.00 -8.83 -5.34
N LEU A 221 15.71 -8.08 -4.49
CA LEU A 221 16.83 -7.24 -4.90
C LEU A 221 18.00 -8.04 -5.48
N LEU A 222 18.20 -9.28 -5.01
CA LEU A 222 19.22 -10.19 -5.55
C LEU A 222 19.05 -10.48 -7.05
N ARG A 223 17.81 -10.47 -7.58
CA ARG A 223 17.54 -10.61 -9.02
C ARG A 223 18.16 -9.46 -9.83
N GLY A 224 18.32 -8.30 -9.19
CA GLY A 224 18.97 -7.13 -9.78
C GLY A 224 20.48 -7.26 -9.97
N PHE A 225 21.09 -8.39 -9.60
CA PHE A 225 22.49 -8.75 -9.86
C PHE A 225 22.63 -9.85 -10.92
N GLU A 226 21.53 -10.29 -11.55
CA GLU A 226 21.61 -11.22 -12.68
C GLU A 226 22.43 -10.61 -13.82
N GLY A 227 23.51 -11.28 -14.22
CA GLY A 227 24.45 -10.80 -15.23
C GLY A 227 25.53 -9.83 -14.72
N ASP A 228 25.53 -9.50 -13.42
CA ASP A 228 26.59 -8.72 -12.78
C ASP A 228 27.72 -9.65 -12.31
N ALA A 229 28.75 -9.82 -13.15
CA ALA A 229 29.85 -10.75 -12.90
C ALA A 229 30.66 -10.39 -11.64
N ASP A 230 30.72 -9.12 -11.27
CA ASP A 230 31.52 -8.64 -10.13
C ASP A 230 30.86 -9.01 -8.79
N HIS A 231 29.53 -9.20 -8.78
CA HIS A 231 28.76 -9.46 -7.57
C HIS A 231 28.06 -10.83 -7.57
N ALA A 232 28.18 -11.64 -8.63
CA ALA A 232 27.45 -12.90 -8.81
C ALA A 232 27.66 -13.90 -7.67
N ASP A 233 28.92 -14.10 -7.24
CA ASP A 233 29.23 -15.04 -6.15
C ASP A 233 28.67 -14.57 -4.81
N TRP A 234 28.79 -13.27 -4.52
CA TRP A 234 28.21 -12.67 -3.32
C TRP A 234 26.68 -12.81 -3.32
N ALA A 235 26.02 -12.52 -4.44
CA ALA A 235 24.57 -12.59 -4.55
C ALA A 235 24.06 -14.04 -4.36
N ARG A 236 24.79 -15.01 -4.92
CA ARG A 236 24.53 -16.45 -4.72
C ARG A 236 24.67 -16.86 -3.25
N ASP A 237 25.77 -16.47 -2.59
CA ASP A 237 26.01 -16.84 -1.19
C ASP A 237 24.99 -16.20 -0.24
N VAL A 238 24.61 -14.93 -0.49
CA VAL A 238 23.54 -14.25 0.26
C VAL A 238 22.18 -14.92 0.01
N GLY A 239 21.90 -15.35 -1.22
CA GLY A 239 20.69 -16.12 -1.55
C GLY A 239 20.57 -17.41 -0.74
N LEU A 240 21.66 -18.19 -0.66
CA LEU A 240 21.70 -19.41 0.16
C LEU A 240 21.51 -19.11 1.65
N MET A 241 22.07 -18.02 2.15
CA MET A 241 21.86 -17.58 3.53
C MET A 241 20.39 -17.22 3.78
N ILE A 242 19.73 -16.50 2.86
CA ILE A 242 18.30 -16.18 2.95
C ILE A 242 17.46 -17.45 3.03
N GLU A 243 17.72 -18.45 2.18
CA GLU A 243 17.02 -19.74 2.21
C GLU A 243 17.22 -20.46 3.55
N ALA A 244 18.44 -20.47 4.08
CA ALA A 244 18.73 -21.05 5.39
C ALA A 244 17.99 -20.32 6.53
N VAL A 245 17.88 -18.98 6.48
CA VAL A 245 17.11 -18.21 7.45
C VAL A 245 15.62 -18.56 7.39
N ARG A 246 15.04 -18.69 6.20
CA ARG A 246 13.65 -19.11 6.03
C ARG A 246 13.42 -20.50 6.63
N ASP A 247 14.24 -21.48 6.28
CA ASP A 247 14.15 -22.86 6.78
C ASP A 247 14.25 -22.93 8.31
N ILE A 248 15.18 -22.18 8.92
CA ILE A 248 15.28 -22.09 10.38
C ILE A 248 13.99 -21.52 10.99
N ARG A 249 13.47 -20.42 10.45
CA ARG A 249 12.27 -19.77 10.97
C ARG A 249 11.03 -20.65 10.81
N GLU A 250 10.89 -21.36 9.70
CA GLU A 250 9.81 -22.33 9.49
C GLU A 250 9.87 -23.45 10.53
N LYS A 251 11.06 -24.01 10.79
CA LYS A 251 11.27 -25.02 11.84
C LYS A 251 10.99 -24.47 13.23
N THR A 252 11.36 -23.21 13.49
CA THR A 252 11.00 -22.53 14.74
C THR A 252 9.48 -22.50 14.93
N LEU A 253 8.70 -22.15 13.90
CA LEU A 253 7.24 -22.14 13.97
C LEU A 253 6.62 -23.52 14.18
N GLN A 254 7.30 -24.61 13.83
CA GLN A 254 6.85 -25.97 14.15
C GLN A 254 7.07 -26.35 15.62
N ILE A 255 8.08 -25.76 16.27
CA ILE A 255 8.47 -26.08 17.65
C ILE A 255 7.75 -25.18 18.66
N VAL A 256 7.64 -23.87 18.37
CA VAL A 256 7.08 -22.87 19.29
C VAL A 256 5.72 -23.28 19.87
N PRO A 257 4.75 -23.80 19.09
CA PRO A 257 3.46 -24.25 19.62
C PRO A 257 3.56 -25.37 20.66
N LEU A 258 4.62 -26.18 20.62
CA LEU A 258 4.84 -27.29 21.56
C LEU A 258 5.37 -26.82 22.93
N LEU A 259 5.77 -25.56 23.04
CA LEU A 259 6.32 -24.99 24.27
C LEU A 259 5.23 -24.45 25.23
N GLY A 260 3.96 -24.51 24.83
CA GLY A 260 2.82 -24.15 25.69
C GLY A 260 2.65 -22.64 25.92
N TYR A 261 3.13 -21.80 25.00
CA TYR A 261 2.88 -20.36 25.04
C TYR A 261 1.44 -20.01 24.64
N ASP A 262 0.99 -18.85 25.12
CA ASP A 262 -0.25 -18.24 24.66
C ASP A 262 0.00 -17.48 23.34
N PHE A 263 -0.77 -17.84 22.32
CA PHE A 263 -0.74 -17.21 20.99
C PHE A 263 -1.93 -16.26 20.78
N SER A 264 -2.60 -15.87 21.86
CA SER A 264 -3.71 -14.94 21.80
C SER A 264 -3.27 -13.60 21.21
N VAL A 265 -4.12 -13.08 20.32
CA VAL A 265 -3.93 -11.77 19.71
C VAL A 265 -4.37 -10.72 20.72
N THR A 266 -3.54 -9.71 20.94
CA THR A 266 -3.79 -8.67 21.94
C THR A 266 -3.86 -7.28 21.30
N PRO A 267 -4.36 -6.24 22.00
CA PRO A 267 -4.41 -4.88 21.46
C PRO A 267 -3.05 -4.32 21.00
N LYS A 268 -1.93 -4.82 21.54
CA LYS A 268 -0.57 -4.41 21.11
C LYS A 268 -0.26 -4.83 19.67
N ASP A 269 -0.95 -5.85 19.17
CA ASP A 269 -0.75 -6.44 17.85
C ASP A 269 -1.65 -5.78 16.79
N ALA A 270 -2.59 -4.93 17.22
CA ALA A 270 -3.55 -4.25 16.34
C ALA A 270 -2.93 -3.52 15.15
N PRO A 271 -1.76 -2.83 15.26
CA PRO A 271 -1.12 -2.21 14.10
C PRO A 271 -0.68 -3.23 13.03
N VAL A 272 -0.28 -4.43 13.43
CA VAL A 272 0.20 -5.47 12.49
C VAL A 272 -0.95 -6.22 11.83
N PHE A 273 -2.02 -6.41 12.59
CA PHE A 273 -3.24 -7.09 12.17
C PHE A 273 -4.35 -6.14 11.71
N GLU A 274 -4.01 -4.89 11.36
CA GLU A 274 -4.95 -3.95 10.78
C GLU A 274 -5.60 -4.54 9.52
N LEU A 275 -6.92 -4.36 9.38
CA LEU A 275 -7.72 -4.99 8.32
C LEU A 275 -7.13 -4.80 6.91
N ALA A 276 -6.73 -3.58 6.56
CA ALA A 276 -6.14 -3.28 5.25
C ALA A 276 -4.87 -4.09 4.98
N LYS A 277 -4.02 -4.30 6.00
CA LYS A 277 -2.74 -5.02 5.87
C LYS A 277 -2.95 -6.53 5.74
N VAL A 278 -3.89 -7.08 6.51
CA VAL A 278 -4.26 -8.50 6.44
C VAL A 278 -4.96 -8.80 5.12
N ALA A 279 -5.91 -7.95 4.70
CA ALA A 279 -6.62 -8.10 3.44
C ALA A 279 -5.68 -8.02 2.24
N HIS A 280 -4.79 -7.02 2.20
CA HIS A 280 -3.79 -6.89 1.13
C HIS A 280 -2.88 -8.14 1.03
N TRP A 281 -2.45 -8.69 2.18
CA TRP A 281 -1.68 -9.94 2.17
C TRP A 281 -2.51 -11.15 1.70
N LEU A 282 -3.75 -11.26 2.16
CA LEU A 282 -4.64 -12.37 1.81
C LEU A 282 -4.96 -12.37 0.31
N PHE A 283 -5.33 -11.22 -0.26
CA PHE A 283 -5.66 -11.11 -1.68
C PHE A 283 -4.44 -11.38 -2.58
N GLY A 284 -3.24 -10.92 -2.19
CA GLY A 284 -2.02 -11.25 -2.91
C GLY A 284 -1.66 -12.74 -2.87
N ARG A 285 -1.99 -13.45 -1.79
CA ARG A 285 -1.73 -14.88 -1.61
C ARG A 285 -2.80 -15.78 -2.25
N ALA A 286 -4.06 -15.34 -2.21
CA ALA A 286 -5.22 -16.05 -2.74
C ALA A 286 -6.10 -15.07 -3.55
N PRO A 287 -5.76 -14.82 -4.82
CA PRO A 287 -6.46 -13.83 -5.66
C PRO A 287 -7.96 -14.12 -5.87
N ASP A 288 -8.39 -15.36 -5.71
CA ASP A 288 -9.78 -15.79 -5.84
C ASP A 288 -10.61 -15.54 -4.55
N THR A 289 -10.01 -14.98 -3.50
CA THR A 289 -10.68 -14.66 -2.22
C THR A 289 -11.88 -13.75 -2.47
N ARG A 290 -13.06 -14.19 -2.03
CA ARG A 290 -14.32 -13.46 -2.22
C ARG A 290 -14.60 -12.51 -1.07
N LEU A 291 -14.69 -11.22 -1.38
CA LEU A 291 -15.10 -10.19 -0.45
C LEU A 291 -16.60 -9.88 -0.60
N TRP A 292 -17.36 -9.98 0.49
CA TRP A 292 -18.65 -9.34 0.61
C TRP A 292 -18.54 -8.15 1.54
N GLN A 293 -18.94 -6.97 1.06
CA GLN A 293 -18.97 -5.74 1.86
C GLN A 293 -20.37 -5.14 1.82
N VAL A 294 -20.97 -5.00 2.99
CA VAL A 294 -22.34 -4.50 3.15
C VAL A 294 -22.32 -3.22 3.96
N GLY A 295 -22.95 -2.18 3.43
CA GLY A 295 -22.95 -0.86 4.03
C GLY A 295 -21.58 -0.21 3.86
N THR A 296 -21.52 0.91 3.13
CA THR A 296 -20.31 1.76 3.19
C THR A 296 -20.38 2.67 4.38
N ALA A 297 -19.27 2.80 5.12
CA ALA A 297 -19.17 3.64 6.31
C ALA A 297 -19.74 5.05 6.03
N ARG A 298 -20.78 5.46 6.78
CA ARG A 298 -21.54 6.69 6.55
C ARG A 298 -20.70 7.98 6.60
N GLU A 299 -19.55 7.95 7.29
CA GLU A 299 -18.76 9.15 7.63
C GLU A 299 -17.24 8.95 7.57
N ARG A 300 -16.74 7.78 7.13
CA ARG A 300 -15.30 7.43 7.21
C ARG A 300 -14.78 6.81 5.92
N PRO A 301 -13.46 6.92 5.65
CA PRO A 301 -12.83 6.18 4.57
C PRO A 301 -13.08 4.68 4.76
N ASP A 302 -13.40 3.99 3.67
CA ASP A 302 -13.53 2.54 3.67
C ASP A 302 -12.19 1.90 4.09
N PRO A 303 -12.15 1.12 5.19
CA PRO A 303 -10.91 0.52 5.70
C PRO A 303 -10.31 -0.51 4.74
N LEU A 304 -11.08 -1.05 3.80
CA LEU A 304 -10.58 -1.96 2.76
C LEU A 304 -10.19 -1.26 1.47
N ARG A 305 -10.38 0.07 1.35
CA ARG A 305 -10.15 0.76 0.09
C ARG A 305 -8.75 0.53 -0.46
N ALA A 306 -7.73 0.56 0.39
CA ALA A 306 -6.34 0.33 0.00
C ALA A 306 -6.15 -1.08 -0.62
N ALA A 307 -6.68 -2.13 0.01
CA ALA A 307 -6.60 -3.49 -0.51
C ALA A 307 -7.44 -3.66 -1.79
N LEU A 308 -8.64 -3.10 -1.84
CA LEU A 308 -9.52 -3.14 -3.01
C LEU A 308 -8.90 -2.51 -4.25
N VAL A 309 -8.17 -1.39 -4.10
CA VAL A 309 -7.52 -0.75 -5.25
C VAL A 309 -6.18 -1.38 -5.61
N ASN A 310 -5.44 -1.96 -4.67
CA ASN A 310 -4.16 -2.57 -5.01
C ASN A 310 -4.34 -3.99 -5.58
N ASP A 311 -5.26 -4.77 -5.03
CA ASP A 311 -5.38 -6.21 -5.35
C ASP A 311 -6.55 -6.55 -6.29
N ASP A 312 -7.58 -5.68 -6.36
CA ASP A 312 -8.80 -5.88 -7.18
C ASP A 312 -9.41 -7.30 -7.07
N PRO A 313 -9.70 -7.81 -5.86
CA PRO A 313 -10.23 -9.16 -5.67
C PRO A 313 -11.69 -9.27 -6.17
N PRO A 314 -12.22 -10.49 -6.37
CA PRO A 314 -13.66 -10.70 -6.50
C PRO A 314 -14.41 -10.09 -5.31
N ALA A 315 -15.16 -9.02 -5.57
CA ALA A 315 -15.82 -8.26 -4.52
C ALA A 315 -17.29 -7.99 -4.87
N LEU A 316 -18.17 -8.21 -3.90
CA LEU A 316 -19.57 -7.82 -3.95
C LEU A 316 -19.81 -6.70 -2.93
N LEU A 317 -20.03 -5.50 -3.44
CA LEU A 317 -20.26 -4.29 -2.67
C LEU A 317 -21.75 -4.00 -2.64
N MET A 318 -22.34 -3.96 -1.46
CA MET A 318 -23.79 -3.93 -1.29
C MET A 318 -24.22 -2.81 -0.36
N ASP A 319 -25.35 -2.16 -0.68
CA ASP A 319 -25.97 -1.14 0.16
C ASP A 319 -27.47 -1.04 -0.11
N GLY A 320 -28.26 -0.67 0.91
CA GLY A 320 -29.71 -0.46 0.79
C GLY A 320 -30.11 0.94 0.31
N ASP A 321 -29.18 1.89 0.28
CA ASP A 321 -29.44 3.27 -0.13
C ASP A 321 -28.97 3.53 -1.56
N ALA A 322 -29.90 4.02 -2.40
CA ALA A 322 -29.66 4.25 -3.81
C ALA A 322 -28.54 5.28 -4.08
N ALA A 323 -28.37 6.30 -3.23
CA ALA A 323 -27.32 7.30 -3.39
C ALA A 323 -25.95 6.70 -3.06
N ARG A 324 -25.86 5.86 -2.01
CA ARG A 324 -24.62 5.13 -1.68
C ARG A 324 -24.25 4.10 -2.75
N ILE A 325 -25.22 3.41 -3.33
CA ILE A 325 -24.98 2.53 -4.49
C ILE A 325 -24.40 3.30 -5.67
N ALA A 326 -24.95 4.47 -6.00
CA ALA A 326 -24.42 5.30 -7.07
C ALA A 326 -22.98 5.78 -6.77
N ALA A 327 -22.70 6.17 -5.53
CA ALA A 327 -21.36 6.56 -5.10
C ALA A 327 -20.36 5.40 -5.17
N LEU A 328 -20.74 4.22 -4.66
CA LEU A 328 -19.97 2.97 -4.76
C LEU A 328 -19.66 2.62 -6.22
N ALA A 329 -20.66 2.66 -7.09
CA ALA A 329 -20.49 2.36 -8.51
C ALA A 329 -19.53 3.34 -9.18
N ALA A 330 -19.59 4.63 -8.84
CA ALA A 330 -18.63 5.61 -9.34
C ALA A 330 -17.22 5.37 -8.79
N ASP A 331 -17.10 5.07 -7.49
CA ASP A 331 -15.82 4.86 -6.81
C ASP A 331 -15.08 3.59 -7.23
N HIS A 332 -15.82 2.57 -7.64
CA HIS A 332 -15.29 1.29 -8.11
C HIS A 332 -15.43 1.11 -9.62
N ALA A 333 -15.72 2.18 -10.38
CA ALA A 333 -15.92 2.09 -11.83
C ALA A 333 -14.71 1.54 -12.61
N ALA A 334 -13.50 1.67 -12.06
CA ALA A 334 -12.26 1.14 -12.64
C ALA A 334 -11.82 -0.20 -12.04
N ASN A 335 -12.49 -0.70 -10.99
CA ASN A 335 -12.29 -2.06 -10.49
C ASN A 335 -12.94 -3.06 -11.47
N THR A 336 -12.20 -4.11 -11.83
CA THR A 336 -12.68 -5.08 -12.84
C THR A 336 -13.39 -6.27 -12.21
N ASN A 337 -13.08 -6.58 -10.95
CA ASN A 337 -13.63 -7.72 -10.23
C ASN A 337 -14.63 -7.34 -9.13
N ALA A 338 -14.92 -6.04 -8.99
CA ALA A 338 -15.91 -5.54 -8.04
C ALA A 338 -17.28 -5.34 -8.71
N ARG A 339 -18.33 -5.86 -8.08
CA ARG A 339 -19.73 -5.66 -8.48
C ARG A 339 -20.45 -4.88 -7.39
N VAL A 340 -21.22 -3.87 -7.80
CA VAL A 340 -22.06 -3.09 -6.88
C VAL A 340 -23.51 -3.53 -7.03
N VAL A 341 -24.16 -3.91 -5.93
CA VAL A 341 -25.53 -4.43 -5.91
C VAL A 341 -26.37 -3.69 -4.89
N ALA A 342 -27.52 -3.18 -5.34
CA ALA A 342 -28.51 -2.59 -4.45
C ALA A 342 -29.27 -3.67 -3.67
N LEU A 343 -29.39 -3.48 -2.37
CA LEU A 343 -30.22 -4.32 -1.50
C LEU A 343 -31.57 -3.65 -1.26
N ALA A 344 -32.60 -4.46 -1.08
CA ALA A 344 -33.93 -4.02 -0.67
C ALA A 344 -34.30 -4.74 0.63
N PRO A 345 -33.68 -4.37 1.77
CA PRO A 345 -33.87 -5.09 3.02
C PRO A 345 -35.34 -5.10 3.43
N ALA A 346 -35.84 -6.27 3.83
CA ALA A 346 -37.19 -6.42 4.38
C ALA A 346 -37.41 -5.58 5.66
N GLU A 347 -38.66 -5.45 6.12
CA GLU A 347 -39.01 -4.70 7.35
C GLU A 347 -38.26 -5.20 8.62
N GLY A 348 -37.63 -6.38 8.57
CA GLY A 348 -36.81 -6.97 9.64
C GLY A 348 -35.30 -6.64 9.58
N GLY A 349 -34.85 -5.84 8.61
CA GLY A 349 -33.43 -5.54 8.39
C GLY A 349 -32.74 -6.54 7.46
N LEU A 350 -31.42 -6.38 7.31
CA LEU A 350 -30.59 -7.16 6.40
C LEU A 350 -30.45 -8.62 6.85
N SER A 351 -30.64 -9.57 5.94
CA SER A 351 -30.52 -11.01 6.19
C SER A 351 -29.52 -11.69 5.25
N TRP A 352 -29.00 -12.85 5.68
CA TRP A 352 -28.13 -13.67 4.83
C TRP A 352 -28.81 -14.11 3.53
N ASP A 353 -30.09 -14.50 3.56
CA ASP A 353 -30.78 -14.97 2.36
C ASP A 353 -30.86 -13.87 1.28
N GLU A 354 -31.01 -12.61 1.68
CA GLU A 354 -30.94 -11.47 0.76
C GLU A 354 -29.52 -11.29 0.16
N LEU A 355 -28.47 -11.42 0.98
CA LEU A 355 -27.08 -11.36 0.51
C LEU A 355 -26.77 -12.54 -0.43
N TRP A 356 -27.25 -13.73 -0.10
CA TRP A 356 -27.06 -14.94 -0.89
C TRP A 356 -27.74 -14.83 -2.25
N VAL A 357 -28.96 -14.31 -2.30
CA VAL A 357 -29.68 -14.06 -3.56
C VAL A 357 -28.93 -13.07 -4.46
N ALA A 358 -28.20 -12.11 -3.89
CA ALA A 358 -27.43 -11.13 -4.67
C ALA A 358 -26.21 -11.72 -5.40
N GLU A 359 -25.62 -12.81 -4.89
CA GLU A 359 -24.40 -13.44 -5.45
C GLU A 359 -24.66 -14.80 -6.12
N GLY A 360 -25.50 -15.65 -5.52
CA GLY A 360 -26.06 -16.85 -6.11
C GLY A 360 -25.27 -18.16 -5.99
N ASP A 361 -23.94 -18.16 -5.81
CA ASP A 361 -23.16 -19.41 -6.00
C ASP A 361 -21.98 -19.68 -5.03
N ALA A 362 -21.62 -18.78 -4.10
CA ALA A 362 -20.53 -19.03 -3.14
C ALA A 362 -20.60 -18.14 -1.89
N ALA A 363 -20.21 -18.68 -0.74
CA ALA A 363 -20.08 -17.91 0.52
C ALA A 363 -18.84 -16.99 0.50
N PRO A 364 -18.80 -15.91 1.30
CA PRO A 364 -17.65 -15.02 1.36
C PRO A 364 -16.48 -15.63 2.14
N ASP A 365 -15.27 -15.37 1.66
CA ASP A 365 -14.03 -15.59 2.40
C ASP A 365 -13.72 -14.41 3.33
N VAL A 366 -14.10 -13.20 2.93
CA VAL A 366 -14.02 -11.97 3.73
C VAL A 366 -15.41 -11.35 3.80
N LEU A 367 -15.91 -11.15 5.02
CA LEU A 367 -17.21 -10.53 5.26
C LEU A 367 -17.04 -9.22 6.01
N VAL A 368 -17.49 -8.11 5.44
CA VAL A 368 -17.45 -6.78 6.04
C VAL A 368 -18.84 -6.20 6.14
N LEU A 369 -19.24 -5.77 7.34
CA LEU A 369 -20.59 -5.31 7.65
C LEU A 369 -20.57 -3.98 8.42
N HIS A 370 -20.94 -2.88 7.77
CA HIS A 370 -21.02 -1.54 8.39
C HIS A 370 -22.46 -1.06 8.64
N ASP A 371 -23.39 -1.99 8.91
CA ASP A 371 -24.82 -1.68 9.16
C ASP A 371 -25.22 -1.75 10.65
N GLY A 372 -24.24 -1.69 11.56
CA GLY A 372 -24.45 -1.62 13.01
C GLY A 372 -25.31 -2.77 13.57
N ALA A 373 -26.56 -2.47 13.93
CA ALA A 373 -27.47 -3.39 14.62
C ALA A 373 -27.77 -4.68 13.82
N GLY A 374 -27.75 -4.64 12.48
CA GLY A 374 -28.00 -5.81 11.63
C GLY A 374 -26.81 -6.77 11.54
N SER A 375 -25.60 -6.30 11.80
CA SER A 375 -24.37 -7.09 11.58
C SER A 375 -24.32 -8.37 12.41
N ALA A 376 -24.77 -8.32 13.67
CA ALA A 376 -24.76 -9.48 14.56
C ALA A 376 -25.64 -10.63 14.06
N ALA A 377 -26.84 -10.32 13.54
CA ALA A 377 -27.77 -11.32 13.04
C ALA A 377 -27.26 -11.98 11.75
N VAL A 378 -26.64 -11.20 10.86
CA VAL A 378 -26.05 -11.73 9.62
C VAL A 378 -24.87 -12.64 9.93
N ILE A 379 -23.95 -12.22 10.80
CA ILE A 379 -22.80 -13.06 11.18
C ILE A 379 -23.29 -14.33 11.87
N ALA A 380 -24.29 -14.21 12.74
CA ALA A 380 -24.94 -15.35 13.37
C ALA A 380 -25.43 -16.36 12.33
N ASP A 381 -26.19 -15.94 11.31
CA ASP A 381 -26.74 -16.85 10.31
C ASP A 381 -25.65 -17.49 9.42
N VAL A 382 -24.61 -16.71 9.05
CA VAL A 382 -23.41 -17.21 8.33
C VAL A 382 -22.81 -18.39 9.11
N LEU A 383 -22.61 -18.21 10.41
CA LEU A 383 -22.01 -19.21 11.28
C LEU A 383 -22.94 -20.42 11.51
N ASP A 384 -24.26 -20.21 11.63
CA ASP A 384 -25.25 -21.29 11.83
C ASP A 384 -25.37 -22.20 10.60
N ARG A 385 -25.12 -21.66 9.40
CA ARG A 385 -25.08 -22.41 8.14
C ARG A 385 -23.75 -23.12 7.89
N GLY A 386 -22.81 -23.04 8.85
CA GLY A 386 -21.52 -23.72 8.76
C GLY A 386 -20.48 -22.99 7.91
N HIS A 387 -20.76 -21.76 7.46
CA HIS A 387 -19.76 -20.93 6.80
C HIS A 387 -18.83 -20.32 7.85
N ARG A 388 -17.55 -20.19 7.50
CA ARG A 388 -16.48 -19.66 8.35
C ARG A 388 -15.58 -18.76 7.52
N PRO A 389 -15.99 -17.51 7.23
CA PRO A 389 -15.12 -16.54 6.54
C PRO A 389 -13.77 -16.45 7.25
N ALA A 390 -12.69 -16.29 6.50
CA ALA A 390 -11.36 -16.12 7.06
C ALA A 390 -11.25 -14.79 7.85
N VAL A 391 -11.98 -13.77 7.41
CA VAL A 391 -12.08 -12.46 8.06
C VAL A 391 -13.53 -12.04 8.18
N ILE A 392 -13.92 -11.55 9.36
CA ILE A 392 -15.20 -10.90 9.59
C ILE A 392 -14.91 -9.52 10.21
N HIS A 393 -15.34 -8.44 9.57
CA HIS A 393 -15.22 -7.08 10.11
C HIS A 393 -16.61 -6.47 10.30
N PHE A 394 -16.86 -5.85 11.45
CA PHE A 394 -18.17 -5.28 11.73
C PHE A 394 -18.14 -4.07 12.66
N ASP A 395 -19.13 -3.20 12.49
CA ASP A 395 -19.39 -2.08 13.38
C ASP A 395 -20.02 -2.57 14.68
N MET A 396 -19.53 -2.07 15.81
CA MET A 396 -20.15 -2.29 17.11
C MET A 396 -21.18 -1.21 17.44
N VAL A 397 -21.18 -0.10 16.69
CA VAL A 397 -22.09 1.04 16.90
C VAL A 397 -23.53 0.62 16.67
N GLY A 398 -24.39 0.86 17.67
CA GLY A 398 -25.81 0.50 17.60
C GLY A 398 -26.12 -0.97 17.93
N MET A 399 -25.10 -1.79 18.18
CA MET A 399 -25.28 -3.17 18.64
C MET A 399 -25.59 -3.20 20.15
N ALA A 400 -26.60 -3.97 20.57
CA ALA A 400 -26.88 -4.10 22.00
C ALA A 400 -25.74 -4.88 22.69
N PRO A 401 -25.34 -4.53 23.93
CA PRO A 401 -24.28 -5.25 24.64
C PRO A 401 -24.56 -6.74 24.89
N ALA A 402 -25.81 -7.17 24.85
CA ALA A 402 -26.18 -8.58 24.91
C ALA A 402 -25.85 -9.30 23.60
N ASP A 403 -26.20 -8.68 22.46
CA ASP A 403 -25.96 -9.24 21.12
C ASP A 403 -24.47 -9.34 20.83
N LEU A 404 -23.69 -8.30 21.18
CA LEU A 404 -22.23 -8.34 21.05
C LEU A 404 -21.62 -9.47 21.87
N ARG A 405 -22.05 -9.66 23.13
CA ARG A 405 -21.55 -10.76 23.97
C ARG A 405 -21.91 -12.14 23.40
N MET A 406 -23.13 -12.29 22.88
CA MET A 406 -23.53 -13.53 22.23
C MET A 406 -22.71 -13.80 20.97
N LEU A 407 -22.52 -12.80 20.13
CA LEU A 407 -21.70 -12.88 18.92
C LEU A 407 -20.25 -13.26 19.25
N LEU A 408 -19.64 -12.59 20.21
CA LEU A 408 -18.28 -12.92 20.68
C LEU A 408 -18.18 -14.35 21.21
N GLY A 409 -19.20 -14.81 21.94
CA GLY A 409 -19.28 -16.20 22.39
C GLY A 409 -19.34 -17.20 21.24
N ARG A 410 -20.00 -16.85 20.13
CA ARG A 410 -20.06 -17.68 18.92
C ARG A 410 -18.77 -17.67 18.11
N LEU A 411 -18.04 -16.56 18.13
CA LEU A 411 -16.76 -16.42 17.43
C LEU A 411 -15.60 -17.07 18.19
N GLY A 412 -15.67 -17.12 19.52
CA GLY A 412 -14.53 -17.45 20.39
C GLY A 412 -13.89 -18.83 20.19
N ASP A 413 -14.61 -19.79 19.59
CA ASP A 413 -14.07 -21.12 19.29
C ASP A 413 -13.17 -21.13 18.04
N ASP A 414 -13.44 -20.24 17.07
CA ASP A 414 -12.84 -20.27 15.73
C ASP A 414 -12.03 -19.01 15.38
N TYR A 415 -12.21 -17.91 16.12
CA TYR A 415 -11.69 -16.59 15.76
C TYR A 415 -10.95 -15.87 16.90
N ALA A 416 -9.87 -15.18 16.52
CA ALA A 416 -9.25 -14.12 17.32
C ALA A 416 -9.90 -12.77 16.99
N THR A 417 -10.28 -11.99 18.01
CA THR A 417 -10.93 -10.69 17.82
C THR A 417 -10.04 -9.52 18.23
N LEU A 418 -10.04 -8.46 17.42
CA LEU A 418 -9.35 -7.20 17.68
C LEU A 418 -10.31 -6.02 17.54
N GLU A 419 -10.28 -5.13 18.54
CA GLU A 419 -11.08 -3.92 18.58
C GLU A 419 -10.32 -2.71 18.01
N TYR A 420 -10.99 -1.96 17.12
CA TYR A 420 -10.49 -0.75 16.47
C TYR A 420 -11.43 0.42 16.77
N GLY A 421 -11.58 0.73 18.05
CA GLY A 421 -12.48 1.77 18.55
C GLY A 421 -13.95 1.41 18.35
N ALA A 422 -14.57 1.84 17.26
CA ALA A 422 -15.99 1.62 17.00
C ALA A 422 -16.28 0.33 16.21
N HIS A 423 -15.23 -0.36 15.76
CA HIS A 423 -15.28 -1.51 14.88
C HIS A 423 -14.50 -2.67 15.47
N MET A 424 -14.77 -3.88 14.99
CA MET A 424 -14.07 -5.09 15.37
C MET A 424 -13.74 -5.92 14.15
N ALA A 425 -12.53 -6.49 14.14
CA ALA A 425 -12.15 -7.55 13.21
C ALA A 425 -12.06 -8.87 13.96
N ALA A 426 -12.65 -9.92 13.41
CA ALA A 426 -12.49 -11.30 13.83
C ALA A 426 -11.75 -12.06 12.73
N TYR A 427 -10.60 -12.62 13.06
CA TYR A 427 -9.75 -13.39 12.16
C TYR A 427 -9.79 -14.85 12.54
N ARG A 428 -10.06 -15.73 11.58
CA ARG A 428 -10.04 -17.17 11.82
C ARG A 428 -8.65 -17.58 12.30
N PHE A 429 -8.57 -18.49 13.28
CA PHE A 429 -7.28 -18.80 13.93
C PHE A 429 -6.22 -19.32 12.95
N ASP A 430 -6.60 -20.10 11.94
CA ASP A 430 -5.67 -20.57 10.91
C ASP A 430 -5.11 -19.42 10.05
N LEU A 431 -5.95 -18.47 9.64
CA LEU A 431 -5.54 -17.30 8.86
C LEU A 431 -4.55 -16.44 9.66
N ILE A 432 -4.89 -16.12 10.91
CA ILE A 432 -4.07 -15.19 11.71
C ILE A 432 -2.73 -15.82 12.05
N MET A 433 -2.69 -17.16 12.25
CA MET A 433 -1.44 -17.90 12.45
C MET A 433 -0.62 -18.01 11.17
N ASP A 434 -1.24 -18.21 9.99
CA ASP A 434 -0.53 -18.22 8.70
C ASP A 434 0.06 -16.84 8.39
N TYR A 435 -0.70 -15.76 8.59
CA TYR A 435 -0.22 -14.40 8.40
C TYR A 435 0.91 -14.04 9.38
N ALA A 436 0.75 -14.33 10.68
CA ALA A 436 1.79 -14.14 11.68
C ALA A 436 3.05 -14.95 11.36
N GLY A 437 2.89 -16.18 10.88
CA GLY A 437 3.98 -17.06 10.49
C GLY A 437 4.74 -16.53 9.29
N ALA A 438 4.01 -16.10 8.24
CA ALA A 438 4.60 -15.48 7.06
C ALA A 438 5.41 -14.23 7.43
N LEU A 439 4.87 -13.35 8.29
CA LEU A 439 5.59 -12.17 8.79
C LEU A 439 6.88 -12.54 9.54
N TYR A 440 6.87 -13.61 10.32
CA TYR A 440 8.07 -14.07 11.01
C TYR A 440 9.11 -14.64 10.05
N VAL A 441 8.70 -15.57 9.17
CA VAL A 441 9.59 -16.25 8.21
C VAL A 441 10.25 -15.24 7.27
N GLU A 442 9.46 -14.36 6.68
CA GLU A 442 9.91 -13.44 5.64
C GLU A 442 10.53 -12.14 6.21
N ASN A 443 9.97 -11.61 7.30
CA ASN A 443 10.32 -10.27 7.78
C ASN A 443 10.94 -10.26 9.18
N GLY A 444 11.03 -11.41 9.86
CA GLY A 444 11.52 -11.51 11.23
C GLY A 444 10.57 -10.92 12.28
N ILE A 445 9.30 -10.64 11.91
CA ILE A 445 8.31 -10.04 12.81
C ILE A 445 7.54 -11.16 13.52
N ALA A 446 7.96 -11.51 14.74
CA ALA A 446 7.44 -12.68 15.45
C ALA A 446 5.97 -12.55 15.93
N THR A 447 5.45 -11.35 16.15
CA THR A 447 4.07 -11.10 16.62
C THR A 447 3.66 -12.01 17.80
N VAL A 448 2.61 -12.82 17.63
CA VAL A 448 2.09 -13.80 18.61
C VAL A 448 3.13 -14.87 18.99
N PHE A 449 4.14 -15.11 18.15
CA PHE A 449 5.21 -16.08 18.44
C PHE A 449 6.37 -15.50 19.25
N SER A 450 6.31 -14.22 19.68
CA SER A 450 7.45 -13.51 20.27
C SER A 450 8.10 -14.24 21.44
N GLU A 451 7.30 -14.74 22.38
CA GLU A 451 7.81 -15.36 23.62
C GLU A 451 8.43 -16.74 23.36
N GLY A 452 7.82 -17.53 22.47
CA GLY A 452 8.39 -18.81 22.05
C GLY A 452 9.67 -18.65 21.25
N VAL A 453 9.72 -17.67 20.34
CA VAL A 453 10.91 -17.36 19.55
C VAL A 453 12.06 -16.89 20.44
N LYS A 454 11.82 -15.98 21.40
CA LYS A 454 12.85 -15.55 22.36
C LYS A 454 13.43 -16.73 23.12
N THR A 455 12.56 -17.61 23.62
CA THR A 455 12.95 -18.77 24.42
C THR A 455 13.81 -19.75 23.63
N LEU A 456 13.44 -20.08 22.39
CA LEU A 456 14.25 -20.94 21.52
C LEU A 456 15.60 -20.30 21.17
N ASN A 457 15.65 -18.98 21.08
CA ASN A 457 16.88 -18.24 20.82
C ASN A 457 17.74 -18.03 22.09
N GLY A 458 17.33 -18.56 23.25
CA GLY A 458 18.05 -18.38 24.51
C GLY A 458 18.08 -16.93 25.01
N VAL A 459 17.14 -16.11 24.55
CA VAL A 459 16.91 -14.76 25.06
C VAL A 459 15.94 -14.91 26.23
N GLU A 460 16.36 -14.55 27.44
CA GLU A 460 15.47 -14.58 28.62
C GLU A 460 14.16 -13.82 28.31
N ALA A 461 13.04 -14.46 28.61
CA ALA A 461 11.69 -14.01 28.25
C ALA A 461 11.28 -12.70 28.93
#